data_AF-A0A3N2PZR2-F1
#
_entry.id   AF-A0A3N2PZR2-F1
#
_cell.length_a   1.000
_cell.length_b   1.000
_cell.length_c   1.000
_cell.angle_alpha   90.00
_cell.angle_beta   90.00
_cell.angle_gamma   90.00
#
_symmetry.space_group_name_H-M   'P 1'
#
loop_
_entity.id
_entity.type
_entity.pdbx_description
1 polymer ?
#
loop_
_entity_poly.entity_id
_entity_poly.type
_entity_poly.pdbx_seq_one_letter_code
_entity_poly.pdbx_strand_id
1 'polypeptide(L)'
;MASQRPGAPPSPNTDICPVCKTMRYLNRDLEFLINPECYHPMCANCVARIFADGPAQCPYAGCQKTLRKKAFKAAYFGNLAVEREVDIRRRVHAVFNKEEPDFESLADYNAYLEQVEELTFNLVSGNPDQRSKAEAEMRDWEAKHKSEIEERRRQARESEAQRLAREREAKDAARRRRLDAAREDAEEKARDAREREEILDTLATGDASHARATMQKVALKKRGQHRLDAARSSLLDAASSNLSIRGLKKDKKREAVDEGPYDPFGGLDLALQRYTLGPLDGYRNDWVDAARSRSDIVVGGYSAEEYLSRAMFEAFSGMGVFIEDEKGDGELATREAAQAAAATSDTAQKMDVDVFA
;
A
#
# COMPACT_ATOMS: atom_id res chain seq x y z
N MET A 1 -21.65 56.15 -10.89
CA MET A 1 -22.06 54.73 -10.94
C MET A 1 -21.02 53.94 -11.71
N ALA A 2 -20.15 53.20 -11.02
CA ALA A 2 -19.41 52.04 -11.54
C ALA A 2 -18.83 51.33 -10.32
N SER A 3 -19.66 50.47 -9.72
CA SER A 3 -19.33 49.64 -8.57
C SER A 3 -18.24 48.64 -8.99
N GLN A 4 -17.07 48.72 -8.36
CA GLN A 4 -16.00 47.73 -8.54
C GLN A 4 -16.45 46.41 -7.93
N ARG A 5 -16.54 45.38 -8.77
CA ARG A 5 -16.84 44.02 -8.34
C ARG A 5 -15.78 43.54 -7.34
N PRO A 6 -16.14 42.89 -6.23
CA PRO A 6 -15.18 42.24 -5.36
C PRO A 6 -14.49 41.10 -6.14
N GLY A 7 -13.16 41.04 -6.03
CA GLY A 7 -12.31 40.11 -6.76
C GLY A 7 -12.76 38.65 -6.58
N ALA A 8 -12.76 37.92 -7.68
CA ALA A 8 -13.01 36.49 -7.71
C ALA A 8 -12.06 35.75 -6.74
N PRO A 9 -12.51 34.67 -6.08
CA PRO A 9 -11.65 33.89 -5.20
C PRO A 9 -10.46 33.32 -6.01
N PRO A 10 -9.22 33.39 -5.49
CA PRO A 10 -8.07 32.83 -6.18
C PRO A 10 -8.27 31.33 -6.35
N SER A 11 -8.20 30.88 -7.61
CA SER A 11 -8.19 29.48 -7.97
C SER A 11 -6.97 28.76 -7.35
N PRO A 12 -7.05 27.44 -7.10
CA PRO A 12 -6.01 26.66 -6.41
C PRO A 12 -4.72 26.45 -7.24
N ASN A 13 -4.49 27.25 -8.29
CA ASN A 13 -3.29 27.24 -9.12
C ASN A 13 -2.45 28.52 -8.92
N THR A 14 -2.36 29.02 -7.69
CA THR A 14 -1.62 30.23 -7.34
C THR A 14 -0.39 29.95 -6.47
N ASP A 15 0.29 28.82 -6.72
CA ASP A 15 1.62 28.52 -6.17
C ASP A 15 2.72 29.34 -6.89
N ILE A 16 2.55 30.65 -6.89
CA ILE A 16 3.48 31.62 -7.49
C ILE A 16 4.09 32.41 -6.36
N CYS A 17 5.41 32.34 -6.22
CA CYS A 17 6.07 33.16 -5.22
C CYS A 17 6.05 34.65 -5.63
N PRO A 18 5.63 35.58 -4.76
CA PRO A 18 5.54 37.00 -5.11
C PRO A 18 6.89 37.66 -5.45
N VAL A 19 8.00 37.08 -4.98
CA VAL A 19 9.34 37.66 -5.10
C VAL A 19 10.07 37.16 -6.35
N CYS A 20 10.19 35.84 -6.51
CA CYS A 20 10.88 35.25 -7.66
C CYS A 20 9.94 34.90 -8.82
N LYS A 21 8.62 34.98 -8.62
CA LYS A 21 7.57 34.61 -9.59
C LYS A 21 7.71 33.20 -10.15
N THR A 22 8.50 32.34 -9.51
CA THR A 22 8.64 30.93 -9.89
C THR A 22 7.39 30.18 -9.47
N MET A 23 6.87 29.36 -10.39
CA MET A 23 5.69 28.54 -10.19
C MET A 23 6.11 27.14 -9.75
N ARG A 24 5.33 26.48 -8.88
CA ARG A 24 5.57 25.10 -8.44
C ARG A 24 5.68 24.09 -9.60
N TYR A 25 4.94 24.33 -10.69
CA TYR A 25 4.95 23.46 -11.86
C TYR A 25 6.35 23.35 -12.50
N LEU A 26 7.15 24.42 -12.47
CA LEU A 26 8.44 24.45 -13.16
C LEU A 26 9.57 23.79 -12.34
N ASN A 27 9.42 23.74 -11.02
CA ASN A 27 10.39 23.11 -10.13
C ASN A 27 9.63 22.37 -9.02
N ARG A 28 9.48 21.05 -9.19
CA ARG A 28 8.77 20.17 -8.24
C ARG A 28 9.40 20.18 -6.84
N ASP A 29 10.71 20.41 -6.78
CA ASP A 29 11.49 20.37 -5.54
C ASP A 29 11.43 21.69 -4.75
N LEU A 30 10.74 22.73 -5.27
CA LEU A 30 10.54 23.96 -4.52
C LEU A 30 9.38 23.80 -3.53
N GLU A 31 9.74 23.77 -2.25
CA GLU A 31 8.77 23.81 -1.17
C GLU A 31 8.27 25.25 -0.94
N PHE A 32 6.95 25.36 -0.79
CA PHE A 32 6.28 26.60 -0.39
C PHE A 32 6.01 26.57 1.11
N LEU A 33 6.50 27.61 1.79
CA LEU A 33 6.34 27.81 3.22
C LEU A 33 5.25 28.85 3.48
N ILE A 34 4.53 28.66 4.58
CA ILE A 34 3.44 29.50 5.05
C ILE A 34 3.74 29.94 6.49
N ASN A 35 3.33 31.15 6.84
CA ASN A 35 3.37 31.64 8.22
C ASN A 35 1.94 31.72 8.79
N PRO A 36 1.69 31.24 10.02
CA PRO A 36 0.36 31.22 10.64
C PRO A 36 -0.26 32.61 10.86
N GLU A 37 0.51 33.70 10.79
CA GLU A 37 -0.03 35.05 10.97
C GLU A 37 -0.63 35.64 9.69
N CYS A 38 -0.09 35.28 8.53
CA CYS A 38 -0.44 35.90 7.24
C CYS A 38 -1.07 34.92 6.26
N TYR A 39 -0.75 33.63 6.38
CA TYR A 39 -1.19 32.60 5.45
C TYR A 39 -0.83 32.91 3.99
N HIS A 40 0.30 33.58 3.70
CA HIS A 40 0.75 33.80 2.32
C HIS A 40 1.85 32.80 1.93
N PRO A 41 1.74 32.10 0.78
CA PRO A 41 2.73 31.13 0.34
C PRO A 41 3.98 31.83 -0.22
N MET A 42 5.16 31.37 0.20
CA MET A 42 6.45 31.86 -0.29
C MET A 42 7.45 30.72 -0.52
N CYS A 43 8.32 30.88 -1.51
CA CYS A 43 9.35 29.88 -1.83
C CYS A 43 10.39 29.77 -0.70
N ALA A 44 10.89 28.56 -0.39
CA ALA A 44 11.89 28.35 0.65
C ALA A 44 13.16 29.24 0.48
N ASN A 45 13.65 29.39 -0.76
CA ASN A 45 14.80 30.24 -1.08
C ASN A 45 14.54 31.73 -0.80
N CYS A 46 13.31 32.18 -1.06
CA CYS A 46 12.87 33.56 -0.86
C CYS A 46 12.75 33.88 0.63
N VAL A 47 12.19 32.93 1.39
CA VAL A 47 12.11 33.02 2.86
C VAL A 47 13.52 33.04 3.45
N ALA A 48 14.42 32.17 2.97
CA ALA A 48 15.79 32.13 3.46
C ALA A 48 16.55 33.45 3.24
N ARG A 49 16.32 34.13 2.11
CA ARG A 49 16.97 35.40 1.76
C ARG A 49 16.38 36.60 2.50
N ILE A 50 15.06 36.79 2.46
CA ILE A 50 14.39 37.99 3.02
C ILE A 50 14.46 38.02 4.54
N PHE A 51 14.37 36.85 5.18
CA PHE A 51 14.42 36.72 6.63
C PHE A 51 15.80 36.31 7.15
N ALA A 52 16.86 36.40 6.33
CA ALA A 52 18.24 36.27 6.80
C ALA A 52 18.65 37.47 7.66
N ASP A 53 18.27 38.68 7.23
CA ASP A 53 18.71 39.94 7.82
C ASP A 53 17.93 40.32 9.09
N GLY A 54 16.87 39.57 9.42
CA GLY A 54 16.07 39.78 10.62
C GLY A 54 14.57 39.60 10.41
N PRO A 55 13.75 40.00 11.40
CA PRO A 55 12.30 40.03 11.26
C PRO A 55 11.91 41.10 10.22
N ALA A 56 11.35 40.65 9.10
CA ALA A 56 10.92 41.51 8.00
C ALA A 56 9.39 41.46 7.84
N GLN A 57 8.83 42.43 7.13
CA GLN A 57 7.42 42.42 6.75
C GLN A 57 7.18 41.44 5.59
N CYS A 58 5.96 40.88 5.52
CA CYS A 58 5.55 40.06 4.39
C CYS A 58 5.62 40.87 3.07
N PRO A 59 6.26 40.36 1.99
CA PRO A 59 6.36 41.05 0.70
C PRO A 59 5.09 40.95 -0.16
N TYR A 60 3.96 40.53 0.42
CA TYR A 60 2.69 40.40 -0.29
C TYR A 60 1.94 41.74 -0.31
N ALA A 61 1.40 42.12 -1.47
CA ALA A 61 0.67 43.37 -1.62
C ALA A 61 -0.55 43.41 -0.67
N GLY A 62 -0.56 44.37 0.26
CA GLY A 62 -1.62 44.52 1.26
C GLY A 62 -1.36 43.81 2.61
N CYS A 63 -0.22 43.14 2.78
CA CYS A 63 0.16 42.54 4.06
C CYS A 63 1.36 43.25 4.68
N GLN A 64 1.18 43.93 5.82
CA GLN A 64 2.25 44.64 6.54
C GLN A 64 2.63 43.96 7.87
N LYS A 65 2.27 42.68 8.03
CA LYS A 65 2.58 41.94 9.25
C LYS A 65 4.06 41.57 9.29
N THR A 66 4.69 41.77 10.45
CA THR A 66 6.09 41.42 10.71
C THR A 66 6.22 39.92 11.02
N LEU A 67 7.04 39.21 10.24
CA LEU A 67 7.18 37.76 10.32
C LEU A 67 8.59 37.35 10.76
N ARG A 68 8.71 36.20 11.44
CA ARG A 68 9.98 35.60 11.85
C ARG A 68 10.29 34.34 11.05
N LYS A 69 11.57 34.09 10.74
CA LYS A 69 12.03 32.91 9.99
C LYS A 69 11.59 31.57 10.61
N LYS A 70 11.64 31.43 11.95
CA LYS A 70 11.27 30.19 12.66
C LYS A 70 9.77 29.87 12.62
N ALA A 71 8.92 30.86 12.30
CA ALA A 71 7.48 30.69 12.27
C ALA A 71 6.96 30.22 10.90
N PHE A 72 7.85 29.99 9.93
CA PHE A 72 7.47 29.40 8.64
C PHE A 72 7.39 27.88 8.74
N LYS A 73 6.30 27.31 8.21
CA LYS A 73 5.97 25.88 8.19
C LYS A 73 5.60 25.49 6.75
N ALA A 74 5.92 24.27 6.33
CA ALA A 74 5.43 23.76 5.05
C ALA A 74 3.92 23.49 5.12
N ALA A 75 3.18 23.86 4.08
CA ALA A 75 1.76 23.53 3.98
C ALA A 75 1.61 22.01 3.81
N TYR A 76 0.72 21.39 4.59
CA TYR A 76 0.33 19.99 4.40
C TYR A 76 -0.78 19.88 3.36
N PHE A 77 -1.71 20.84 3.35
CA PHE A 77 -2.86 20.91 2.46
C PHE A 77 -2.65 21.96 1.37
N GLY A 78 -3.16 21.67 0.17
CA GLY A 78 -3.17 22.63 -0.94
C GLY A 78 -4.15 23.79 -0.74
N ASN A 79 -5.14 23.65 0.15
CA ASN A 79 -6.08 24.73 0.48
C ASN A 79 -5.67 25.43 1.77
N LEU A 80 -5.36 26.71 1.64
CA LEU A 80 -4.97 27.60 2.73
C LEU A 80 -6.06 27.80 3.79
N ALA A 81 -7.34 27.76 3.39
CA ALA A 81 -8.45 27.91 4.32
C ALA A 81 -8.49 26.74 5.31
N VAL A 82 -8.23 25.52 4.82
CA VAL A 82 -8.17 24.30 5.64
C VAL A 82 -6.96 24.33 6.57
N GLU A 83 -5.79 24.79 6.10
CA GLU A 83 -4.62 24.98 6.99
C GLU A 83 -4.92 25.94 8.15
N ARG A 84 -5.56 27.09 7.84
CA ARG A 84 -5.95 28.06 8.86
C ARG A 84 -6.90 27.45 9.89
N GLU A 85 -7.91 26.71 9.42
CA GLU A 85 -8.87 26.03 10.29
C GLU A 85 -8.19 24.98 11.16
N VAL A 86 -7.30 24.16 10.60
CA VAL A 86 -6.57 23.11 11.35
C VAL A 86 -5.64 23.72 12.40
N ASP A 87 -4.90 24.79 12.06
CA ASP A 87 -4.02 25.47 13.01
C ASP A 87 -4.83 26.14 14.14
N ILE A 88 -5.99 26.75 13.84
CA ILE A 88 -6.91 27.30 14.85
C ILE A 88 -7.49 26.18 15.72
N ARG A 89 -8.00 25.08 15.14
CA ARG A 89 -8.53 23.94 15.89
C ARG A 89 -7.48 23.35 16.82
N ARG A 90 -6.23 23.18 16.36
CA ARG A 90 -5.12 22.71 17.22
C ARG A 90 -4.86 23.66 18.39
N ARG A 91 -4.95 24.97 18.15
CA ARG A 91 -4.78 25.97 19.21
C ARG A 91 -5.93 25.91 20.22
N VAL A 92 -7.17 25.82 19.75
CA VAL A 92 -8.36 25.72 20.62
C VAL A 92 -8.30 24.43 21.43
N HIS A 93 -8.08 23.27 20.79
CA HIS A 93 -7.99 21.97 21.48
C HIS A 93 -6.79 21.88 22.45
N ALA A 94 -5.71 22.63 22.21
CA ALA A 94 -4.60 22.68 23.17
C ALA A 94 -4.98 23.35 24.50
N VAL A 95 -5.99 24.21 24.49
CA VAL A 95 -6.53 24.93 25.64
C VAL A 95 -7.75 24.20 26.22
N PHE A 96 -8.64 23.74 25.34
CA PHE A 96 -9.83 22.97 25.64
C PHE A 96 -9.50 21.48 25.57
N ASN A 97 -8.77 20.99 26.57
CA ASN A 97 -8.28 19.63 26.60
C ASN A 97 -9.11 18.69 27.51
N LYS A 98 -10.37 19.04 27.81
CA LYS A 98 -11.28 18.20 28.62
C LYS A 98 -11.77 16.99 27.80
N GLU A 99 -11.86 15.84 28.45
CA GLU A 99 -12.25 14.57 27.84
C GLU A 99 -13.57 14.08 28.46
N GLU A 100 -14.21 13.08 27.84
CA GLU A 100 -15.45 12.45 28.33
C GLU A 100 -15.46 12.09 29.84
N PRO A 101 -14.40 11.51 30.45
CA PRO A 101 -14.43 11.15 31.88
C PRO A 101 -14.47 12.35 32.84
N ASP A 102 -14.25 13.58 32.36
CA ASP A 102 -14.33 14.77 33.21
C ASP A 102 -15.77 15.26 33.42
N PHE A 103 -16.74 14.68 32.69
CA PHE A 103 -18.13 15.09 32.72
C PHE A 103 -19.00 14.01 33.37
N GLU A 104 -20.02 14.44 34.11
CA GLU A 104 -20.98 13.53 34.77
C GLU A 104 -21.93 12.88 33.75
N SER A 105 -22.24 13.58 32.66
CA SER A 105 -23.17 13.11 31.63
C SER A 105 -22.61 13.31 30.22
N LEU A 106 -23.03 12.43 29.31
CA LEU A 106 -22.71 12.53 27.89
C LEU A 106 -23.34 13.80 27.25
N ALA A 107 -24.46 14.27 27.77
CA ALA A 107 -25.12 15.48 27.28
C ALA A 107 -24.27 16.72 27.55
N ASP A 108 -23.66 16.81 28.73
CA ASP A 108 -22.77 17.92 29.10
C ASP A 108 -21.48 17.90 28.27
N TYR A 109 -20.94 16.71 28.00
CA TYR A 109 -19.80 16.56 27.11
C TYR A 109 -20.12 17.01 25.68
N ASN A 110 -21.27 16.62 25.13
CA ASN A 110 -21.69 17.07 23.80
C ASN A 110 -21.95 18.58 23.75
N ALA A 111 -22.54 19.17 24.80
CA ALA A 111 -22.72 20.62 24.89
C ALA A 111 -21.38 21.36 24.95
N TYR A 112 -20.38 20.79 25.64
CA TYR A 112 -19.00 21.30 25.65
C TYR A 112 -18.34 21.22 24.26
N LEU A 113 -18.47 20.09 23.56
CA LEU A 113 -17.95 19.95 22.20
C LEU A 113 -18.59 20.96 21.23
N GLU A 114 -19.90 21.19 21.35
CA GLU A 114 -20.60 22.21 20.55
C GLU A 114 -20.06 23.61 20.84
N GLN A 115 -19.83 23.97 22.11
CA GLN A 115 -19.21 25.25 22.48
C GLN A 115 -17.81 25.41 21.88
N VAL A 116 -17.01 24.34 21.88
CA VAL A 116 -15.66 24.33 21.26
C VAL A 116 -15.77 24.55 19.75
N GLU A 117 -16.70 23.89 19.06
CA GLU A 117 -16.90 24.08 17.62
C GLU A 117 -17.51 25.44 17.26
N GLU A 118 -18.40 26.00 18.09
CA GLU A 118 -18.90 27.36 17.90
C GLU A 118 -17.74 28.38 18.01
N LEU A 119 -16.85 28.18 18.98
CA LEU A 119 -15.66 29.01 19.16
C LEU A 119 -14.70 28.90 17.97
N THR A 120 -14.42 27.68 17.48
CA THR A 120 -13.57 27.48 16.30
C THR A 120 -14.20 28.12 15.06
N PHE A 121 -15.50 27.98 14.87
CA PHE A 121 -16.24 28.59 13.77
C PHE A 121 -16.19 30.12 13.82
N ASN A 122 -16.41 30.71 14.99
CA ASN A 122 -16.31 32.16 15.20
C ASN A 122 -14.89 32.68 14.90
N LEU A 123 -13.85 31.93 15.22
CA LEU A 123 -12.46 32.29 14.91
C LEU A 123 -12.14 32.20 13.40
N VAL A 124 -12.66 31.19 12.70
CA VAL A 124 -12.38 30.97 11.27
C VAL A 124 -13.22 31.90 10.40
N SER A 125 -14.54 31.86 10.57
CA SER A 125 -15.52 32.47 9.67
C SER A 125 -16.23 33.69 10.26
N GLY A 126 -16.13 33.92 11.58
CA GLY A 126 -16.83 35.00 12.26
C GLY A 126 -16.38 36.40 11.85
N ASN A 127 -17.28 37.36 12.08
CA ASN A 127 -16.99 38.79 11.93
C ASN A 127 -15.85 39.22 12.86
N PRO A 128 -15.13 40.33 12.57
CA PRO A 128 -14.04 40.82 13.41
C PRO A 128 -14.40 40.95 14.90
N ASP A 129 -15.63 41.37 15.21
CA ASP A 129 -16.12 41.49 16.58
C ASP A 129 -16.33 40.13 17.25
N GLN A 130 -16.84 39.14 16.51
CA GLN A 130 -17.01 37.76 17.00
C GLN A 130 -15.65 37.10 17.24
N ARG A 131 -14.67 37.33 16.35
CA ARG A 131 -13.30 36.86 16.54
C ARG A 131 -12.67 37.44 17.80
N SER A 132 -12.82 38.74 18.03
CA SER A 132 -12.28 39.37 19.25
C SER A 132 -12.94 38.85 20.53
N LYS A 133 -14.24 38.54 20.50
CA LYS A 133 -14.95 37.92 21.64
C LYS A 133 -14.48 36.50 21.89
N ALA A 134 -14.41 35.68 20.84
CA ALA A 134 -13.90 34.32 20.92
C ALA A 134 -12.44 34.28 21.44
N GLU A 135 -11.58 35.20 20.99
CA GLU A 135 -10.23 35.33 21.51
C GLU A 135 -10.18 35.76 22.99
N ALA A 136 -11.13 36.59 23.44
CA ALA A 136 -11.24 36.96 24.85
C ALA A 136 -11.70 35.76 25.71
N GLU A 137 -12.71 35.02 25.25
CA GLU A 137 -13.20 33.80 25.91
C GLU A 137 -12.10 32.73 26.02
N MET A 138 -11.32 32.53 24.94
CA MET A 138 -10.12 31.68 24.96
C MET A 138 -9.14 32.10 26.07
N ARG A 139 -8.82 33.40 26.17
CA ARG A 139 -7.87 33.92 27.17
C ARG A 139 -8.39 33.79 28.59
N ASP A 140 -9.68 34.06 28.80
CA ASP A 140 -10.32 33.92 30.11
C ASP A 140 -10.35 32.45 30.55
N TRP A 141 -10.59 31.53 29.61
CA TRP A 141 -10.53 30.10 29.88
C TRP A 141 -9.11 29.63 30.20
N GLU A 142 -8.11 30.05 29.41
CA GLU A 142 -6.70 29.79 29.67
C GLU A 142 -6.30 30.28 31.08
N ALA A 143 -6.74 31.48 31.49
CA ALA A 143 -6.43 32.04 32.80
C ALA A 143 -7.05 31.23 33.94
N LYS A 144 -8.29 30.75 33.78
CA LYS A 144 -9.02 29.97 34.79
C LYS A 144 -8.49 28.54 34.94
N HIS A 145 -8.11 27.90 33.83
CA HIS A 145 -7.76 26.47 33.80
C HIS A 145 -6.27 26.19 33.56
N LYS A 146 -5.40 27.20 33.69
CA LYS A 146 -3.97 27.08 33.36
C LYS A 146 -3.28 25.86 33.98
N SER A 147 -3.49 25.63 35.27
CA SER A 147 -2.83 24.53 35.99
C SER A 147 -3.32 23.16 35.53
N GLU A 148 -4.63 23.01 35.31
CA GLU A 148 -5.25 21.77 34.82
C GLU A 148 -4.77 21.46 33.39
N ILE A 149 -4.70 22.48 32.54
CA ILE A 149 -4.21 22.35 31.17
C ILE A 149 -2.75 21.89 31.15
N GLU A 150 -1.88 22.50 31.97
CA GLU A 150 -0.46 22.15 32.04
C GLU A 150 -0.23 20.74 32.57
N GLU A 151 -0.96 20.32 33.60
CA GLU A 151 -0.89 18.96 34.14
C GLU A 151 -1.33 17.93 33.11
N ARG A 152 -2.49 18.12 32.50
CA ARG A 152 -2.99 17.19 31.49
C ARG A 152 -2.07 17.13 30.27
N ARG A 153 -1.50 18.26 29.86
CA ARG A 153 -0.50 18.29 28.77
C ARG A 153 0.77 17.52 29.15
N ARG A 154 1.17 17.51 30.41
CA ARG A 154 2.26 16.67 30.91
C ARG A 154 1.88 15.19 30.82
N GLN A 155 0.71 14.82 31.33
CA GLN A 155 0.21 13.44 31.27
C GLN A 155 0.09 12.92 29.82
N ALA A 156 -0.42 13.73 28.89
CA ALA A 156 -0.52 13.39 27.47
C ALA A 156 0.86 13.14 26.83
N ARG A 157 1.88 13.93 27.20
CA ARG A 157 3.26 13.71 26.72
C ARG A 157 3.86 12.43 27.30
N GLU A 158 3.59 12.13 28.56
CA GLU A 158 4.07 10.92 29.22
C GLU A 158 3.42 9.67 28.63
N SER A 159 2.10 9.69 28.37
CA SER A 159 1.38 8.57 27.76
C SER A 159 1.82 8.33 26.31
N GLU A 160 2.02 9.39 25.52
CA GLU A 160 2.55 9.28 24.16
C GLU A 160 4.00 8.75 24.15
N ALA A 161 4.85 9.24 25.07
CA ALA A 161 6.22 8.75 25.22
C ALA A 161 6.26 7.26 25.58
N GLN A 162 5.38 6.82 26.49
CA GLN A 162 5.22 5.41 26.83
C GLN A 162 4.76 4.57 25.63
N ARG A 163 3.78 5.06 24.85
CA ARG A 163 3.30 4.38 23.63
C ARG A 163 4.45 4.21 22.62
N LEU A 164 5.21 5.27 22.38
CA LEU A 164 6.34 5.25 21.45
C LEU A 164 7.47 4.34 21.95
N ALA A 165 7.74 4.32 23.26
CA ALA A 165 8.72 3.42 23.85
C ALA A 165 8.34 1.94 23.64
N ARG A 166 7.08 1.57 23.90
CA ARG A 166 6.58 0.22 23.65
C ARG A 166 6.69 -0.18 22.18
N GLU A 167 6.39 0.74 21.26
CA GLU A 167 6.52 0.47 19.83
C GLU A 167 7.98 0.24 19.41
N ARG A 168 8.92 1.04 19.96
CA ARG A 168 10.36 0.88 19.73
C ARG A 168 10.86 -0.46 20.28
N GLU A 169 10.50 -0.80 21.51
CA GLU A 169 10.84 -2.08 22.13
C GLU A 169 10.30 -3.27 21.32
N ALA A 170 9.07 -3.18 20.82
CA ALA A 170 8.48 -4.21 19.96
C ALA A 170 9.24 -4.35 18.63
N LYS A 171 9.62 -3.23 18.00
CA LYS A 171 10.42 -3.22 16.76
C LYS A 171 11.82 -3.79 16.99
N ASP A 172 12.47 -3.44 18.09
CA ASP A 172 13.80 -3.93 18.44
C ASP A 172 13.77 -5.42 18.81
N ALA A 173 12.76 -5.87 19.55
CA ALA A 173 12.54 -7.29 19.84
C ALA A 173 12.28 -8.09 18.56
N ALA A 174 11.49 -7.55 17.62
CA ALA A 174 11.27 -8.20 16.32
C ALA A 174 12.56 -8.26 15.49
N ARG A 175 13.38 -7.21 15.51
CA ARG A 175 14.70 -7.20 14.86
C ARG A 175 15.63 -8.24 15.47
N ARG A 176 15.70 -8.34 16.80
CA ARG A 176 16.52 -9.35 17.51
C ARG A 176 16.11 -10.76 17.14
N ARG A 177 14.81 -11.08 17.19
CA ARG A 177 14.30 -12.40 16.78
C ARG A 177 14.68 -12.76 15.34
N ARG A 178 14.65 -11.80 14.41
CA ARG A 178 15.07 -12.03 13.02
C ARG A 178 16.57 -12.30 12.91
N LEU A 179 17.40 -11.56 13.66
CA LEU A 179 18.84 -11.76 13.66
C LEU A 179 19.24 -13.08 14.34
N ASP A 180 18.56 -13.45 15.42
CA ASP A 180 18.79 -14.70 16.14
C ASP A 180 18.39 -15.89 15.25
N ALA A 181 17.21 -15.85 14.61
CA ALA A 181 16.80 -16.87 13.64
C ALA A 181 17.79 -16.99 12.46
N ALA A 182 18.26 -15.85 11.92
CA ALA A 182 19.25 -15.87 10.84
C ALA A 182 20.61 -16.46 11.28
N ARG A 183 20.99 -16.26 12.56
CA ARG A 183 22.20 -16.87 13.14
C ARG A 183 22.03 -18.36 13.33
N GLU A 184 20.90 -18.80 13.88
CA GLU A 184 20.57 -20.22 14.06
C GLU A 184 20.55 -20.95 12.71
N ASP A 185 19.91 -20.37 11.68
CA ASP A 185 19.90 -20.91 10.33
C ASP A 185 21.31 -21.01 9.72
N ALA A 186 22.17 -20.03 9.97
CA ALA A 186 23.56 -20.05 9.50
C ALA A 186 24.40 -21.12 10.22
N GLU A 187 24.19 -21.29 11.53
CA GLU A 187 24.85 -22.33 12.32
C GLU A 187 24.39 -23.74 11.92
N GLU A 188 23.10 -23.94 11.64
CA GLU A 188 22.55 -25.19 11.10
C GLU A 188 23.17 -25.51 9.74
N LYS A 189 23.17 -24.56 8.81
CA LYS A 189 23.82 -24.72 7.49
C LYS A 189 25.31 -25.05 7.61
N ALA A 190 26.02 -24.45 8.56
CA ALA A 190 27.43 -24.75 8.79
C ALA A 190 27.65 -26.14 9.41
N ARG A 191 26.74 -26.61 10.28
CA ARG A 191 26.76 -27.99 10.81
C ARG A 191 26.49 -29.00 9.69
N ASP A 192 25.47 -28.77 8.88
CA ASP A 192 25.14 -29.62 7.73
C ASP A 192 26.27 -29.69 6.70
N ALA A 193 26.96 -28.57 6.45
CA ALA A 193 28.13 -28.53 5.57
C ALA A 193 29.28 -29.39 6.11
N ARG A 194 29.60 -29.29 7.42
CA ARG A 194 30.63 -30.13 8.06
C ARG A 194 30.26 -31.62 8.03
N GLU A 195 29.02 -31.96 8.36
CA GLU A 195 28.55 -33.36 8.26
C GLU A 195 28.66 -33.89 6.82
N ARG A 196 28.35 -33.06 5.82
CA ARG A 196 28.49 -33.42 4.41
C ARG A 196 29.95 -33.64 4.02
N GLU A 197 30.87 -32.78 4.46
CA GLU A 197 32.30 -32.92 4.21
C GLU A 197 32.86 -34.20 4.84
N GLU A 198 32.51 -34.50 6.09
CA GLU A 198 32.91 -35.76 6.74
C GLU A 198 32.39 -36.98 5.98
N ILE A 199 31.14 -36.96 5.52
CA ILE A 199 30.58 -38.05 4.68
C ILE A 199 31.37 -38.18 3.38
N LEU A 200 31.73 -37.08 2.72
CA LEU A 200 32.53 -37.11 1.49
C LEU A 200 33.94 -37.65 1.74
N ASP A 201 34.57 -37.28 2.85
CA ASP A 201 35.91 -37.76 3.21
C ASP A 201 35.90 -39.26 3.52
N THR A 202 34.90 -39.75 4.26
CA THR A 202 34.74 -41.21 4.49
C THR A 202 34.46 -42.00 3.20
N LEU A 203 33.80 -41.38 2.21
CA LEU A 203 33.60 -41.99 0.88
C LEU A 203 34.88 -41.98 0.04
N ALA A 204 35.73 -40.96 0.19
CA ALA A 204 36.99 -40.84 -0.53
C ALA A 204 38.08 -41.77 0.02
N THR A 205 38.09 -42.01 1.35
CA THR A 205 39.10 -42.82 2.03
C THR A 205 38.68 -44.28 2.26
N GLY A 206 37.39 -44.60 2.19
CA GLY A 206 36.86 -45.91 2.56
C GLY A 206 36.89 -46.95 1.43
N ASP A 207 37.11 -48.20 1.80
CA ASP A 207 36.99 -49.36 0.89
C ASP A 207 35.57 -49.46 0.28
N ALA A 208 35.45 -50.09 -0.89
CA ALA A 208 34.19 -50.20 -1.64
C ALA A 208 33.01 -50.82 -0.86
N SER A 209 33.28 -51.61 0.18
CA SER A 209 32.27 -52.16 1.10
C SER A 209 31.78 -51.13 2.13
N HIS A 210 32.69 -50.30 2.66
CA HIS A 210 32.38 -49.23 3.61
C HIS A 210 31.66 -48.07 2.93
N ALA A 211 32.05 -47.72 1.70
CA ALA A 211 31.36 -46.71 0.89
C ALA A 211 29.89 -47.07 0.58
N ARG A 212 29.59 -48.35 0.33
CA ARG A 212 28.19 -48.80 0.13
C ARG A 212 27.36 -48.70 1.41
N ALA A 213 27.95 -49.01 2.57
CA ALA A 213 27.27 -48.90 3.86
C ALA A 213 27.00 -47.43 4.27
N THR A 214 27.93 -46.52 4.01
CA THR A 214 27.73 -45.07 4.25
C THR A 214 26.68 -44.49 3.30
N MET A 215 26.69 -44.86 2.01
CA MET A 215 25.65 -44.48 1.04
C MET A 215 24.24 -44.95 1.47
N GLN A 216 24.12 -46.18 1.98
CA GLN A 216 22.84 -46.71 2.46
C GLN A 216 22.32 -45.93 3.69
N LYS A 217 23.23 -45.53 4.61
CA LYS A 217 22.89 -44.69 5.77
C LYS A 217 22.45 -43.28 5.36
N VAL A 218 23.12 -42.66 4.39
CA VAL A 218 22.74 -41.34 3.85
C VAL A 218 21.37 -41.41 3.16
N ALA A 219 21.11 -42.47 2.38
CA ALA A 219 19.81 -42.68 1.73
C ALA A 219 18.66 -42.84 2.75
N LEU A 220 18.91 -43.51 3.88
CA LEU A 220 17.95 -43.65 4.97
C LEU A 220 17.73 -42.31 5.71
N LYS A 221 18.80 -41.55 6.01
CA LYS A 221 18.71 -40.20 6.64
C LYS A 221 17.93 -39.22 5.76
N LYS A 222 18.19 -39.22 4.44
CA LYS A 222 17.50 -38.37 3.46
C LYS A 222 16.01 -38.70 3.34
N ARG A 223 15.63 -39.99 3.34
CA ARG A 223 14.22 -40.41 3.38
C ARG A 223 13.52 -39.98 4.69
N GLY A 224 14.24 -40.01 5.82
CA GLY A 224 13.74 -39.52 7.10
C GLY A 224 13.52 -38.00 7.12
N GLN A 225 14.49 -37.22 6.62
CA GLN A 225 14.39 -35.76 6.50
C GLN A 225 13.23 -35.34 5.60
N HIS A 226 13.07 -35.93 4.41
CA HIS A 226 11.92 -35.62 3.54
C HIS A 226 10.56 -35.86 4.21
N ARG A 227 10.45 -36.86 5.09
CA ARG A 227 9.22 -37.13 5.84
C ARG A 227 9.01 -36.13 7.00
N LEU A 228 10.09 -35.67 7.64
CA LEU A 228 10.05 -34.66 8.69
C LEU A 228 9.81 -33.26 8.14
N ASP A 229 10.34 -32.91 6.97
CA ASP A 229 10.11 -31.63 6.30
C ASP A 229 8.68 -31.54 5.77
N ALA A 230 8.13 -32.64 5.22
CA ALA A 230 6.72 -32.74 4.90
C ALA A 230 5.81 -32.63 6.16
N ALA A 231 6.24 -33.19 7.28
CA ALA A 231 5.55 -33.06 8.57
C ALA A 231 5.65 -31.64 9.16
N ARG A 232 6.79 -30.97 9.02
CA ARG A 232 7.00 -29.56 9.43
C ARG A 232 6.19 -28.61 8.57
N SER A 233 6.16 -28.80 7.26
CA SER A 233 5.32 -28.04 6.32
C SER A 233 3.83 -28.16 6.69
N SER A 234 3.37 -29.38 6.98
CA SER A 234 1.97 -29.63 7.40
C SER A 234 1.65 -29.11 8.82
N LEU A 235 2.64 -29.04 9.73
CA LEU A 235 2.48 -28.43 11.05
C LEU A 235 2.45 -26.89 11.00
N LEU A 236 3.17 -26.26 10.08
CA LEU A 236 3.13 -24.81 9.84
C LEU A 236 1.79 -24.37 9.21
N ASP A 237 1.22 -25.20 8.33
CA ASP A 237 -0.14 -25.03 7.81
C ASP A 237 -1.23 -25.30 8.88
N ALA A 238 -0.96 -26.20 9.84
CA ALA A 238 -1.85 -26.44 10.97
C ALA A 238 -1.79 -25.33 12.06
N ALA A 239 -0.62 -24.72 12.26
CA ALA A 239 -0.44 -23.63 13.23
C ALA A 239 -1.08 -22.31 12.76
N SER A 240 -1.24 -22.12 11.45
CA SER A 240 -1.91 -20.96 10.86
C SER A 240 -3.45 -21.12 10.78
N SER A 241 -3.98 -22.35 10.88
CA SER A 241 -5.43 -22.62 10.87
C SER A 241 -6.10 -22.68 12.26
N ASN A 242 -5.37 -23.01 13.34
CA ASN A 242 -5.98 -23.26 14.66
C ASN A 242 -5.90 -22.13 15.72
N LEU A 243 -5.52 -20.90 15.33
CA LEU A 243 -5.66 -19.71 16.18
C LEU A 243 -6.58 -18.66 15.53
N SER A 244 -7.72 -19.09 15.00
CA SER A 244 -8.81 -18.18 14.60
C SER A 244 -9.89 -18.16 15.69
N ILE A 245 -9.78 -17.20 16.61
CA ILE A 245 -10.94 -16.76 17.39
C ILE A 245 -12.00 -16.29 16.39
N ARG A 246 -13.14 -16.98 16.35
CA ARG A 246 -14.26 -16.65 15.45
C ARG A 246 -14.73 -15.22 15.76
N GLY A 247 -14.73 -14.35 14.74
CA GLY A 247 -15.34 -13.02 14.79
C GLY A 247 -14.44 -11.85 14.40
N LEU A 248 -13.12 -12.01 14.33
CA LEU A 248 -12.23 -10.94 13.84
C LEU A 248 -11.89 -11.16 12.36
N LYS A 249 -12.30 -10.22 11.50
CA LYS A 249 -11.82 -10.17 10.12
C LYS A 249 -10.31 -9.95 10.18
N LYS A 250 -9.53 -11.00 9.91
CA LYS A 250 -8.08 -10.91 9.78
C LYS A 250 -7.80 -9.99 8.58
N ASP A 251 -7.44 -8.74 8.85
CA ASP A 251 -6.79 -7.94 7.83
C ASP A 251 -5.54 -8.71 7.40
N LYS A 252 -5.49 -9.06 6.11
CA LYS A 252 -4.29 -9.64 5.50
C LYS A 252 -3.16 -8.66 5.79
N LYS A 253 -2.30 -9.02 6.75
CA LYS A 253 -1.03 -8.36 6.97
C LYS A 253 -0.30 -8.49 5.65
N ARG A 254 -0.24 -7.38 4.89
CA ARG A 254 0.54 -7.30 3.66
C ARG A 254 1.94 -7.71 4.05
N GLU A 255 2.38 -8.85 3.53
CA GLU A 255 3.77 -9.27 3.64
C GLU A 255 4.58 -8.13 3.03
N ALA A 256 5.45 -7.52 3.84
CA ALA A 256 6.44 -6.60 3.32
C ALA A 256 7.42 -7.48 2.54
N VAL A 257 7.13 -7.63 1.25
CA VAL A 257 8.08 -8.13 0.25
C VAL A 257 9.27 -7.18 0.32
N ASP A 258 10.48 -7.71 0.50
CA ASP A 258 11.70 -6.91 0.33
C ASP A 258 11.70 -6.43 -1.12
N GLU A 259 11.23 -5.20 -1.35
CA GLU A 259 11.32 -4.55 -2.65
C GLU A 259 12.82 -4.37 -2.92
N GLY A 260 13.31 -5.09 -3.93
CA GLY A 260 14.61 -4.83 -4.52
C GLY A 260 14.70 -3.39 -5.08
N PRO A 261 15.68 -3.08 -5.94
CA PRO A 261 15.74 -1.77 -6.59
C PRO A 261 14.36 -1.37 -7.15
N TYR A 262 13.90 -0.17 -6.79
CA TYR A 262 12.55 0.33 -7.05
C TYR A 262 12.09 0.02 -8.49
N ASP A 263 11.16 -0.93 -8.61
CA ASP A 263 10.52 -1.30 -9.86
C ASP A 263 9.23 -0.46 -10.02
N PRO A 264 9.17 0.49 -10.97
CA PRO A 264 8.00 1.35 -11.17
C PRO A 264 6.73 0.59 -11.57
N PHE A 265 6.84 -0.69 -11.93
CA PHE A 265 5.70 -1.55 -12.28
C PHE A 265 5.39 -2.62 -11.23
N GLY A 266 6.14 -2.69 -10.13
CA GLY A 266 5.83 -3.57 -8.99
C GLY A 266 5.71 -5.05 -9.36
N GLY A 267 6.53 -5.55 -10.29
CA GLY A 267 6.49 -6.93 -10.77
C GLY A 267 5.27 -7.27 -11.65
N LEU A 268 4.50 -6.28 -12.10
CA LEU A 268 3.47 -6.50 -13.11
C LEU A 268 4.14 -6.77 -14.47
N ASP A 269 3.99 -7.99 -14.97
CA ASP A 269 4.30 -8.28 -16.37
C ASP A 269 3.24 -7.58 -17.24
N LEU A 270 3.62 -6.44 -17.84
CA LEU A 270 2.77 -5.68 -18.75
C LEU A 270 2.55 -6.40 -20.08
N ALA A 271 3.26 -7.49 -20.33
CA ALA A 271 2.92 -8.36 -21.44
C ALA A 271 1.54 -8.99 -21.18
N LEU A 272 0.58 -8.72 -22.06
CA LEU A 272 -0.71 -9.41 -22.06
C LEU A 272 -0.51 -10.89 -22.45
N GLN A 273 -0.03 -11.70 -21.51
CA GLN A 273 0.07 -13.14 -21.67
C GLN A 273 -1.28 -13.78 -21.35
N ARG A 274 -2.23 -13.72 -22.30
CA ARG A 274 -3.51 -14.44 -22.14
C ARG A 274 -3.38 -15.94 -22.43
N TYR A 275 -2.28 -16.36 -23.05
CA TYR A 275 -2.04 -17.72 -23.48
C TYR A 275 -0.53 -18.03 -23.39
N THR A 276 -0.19 -19.24 -22.99
CA THR A 276 1.18 -19.76 -23.02
C THR A 276 1.33 -20.65 -24.24
N LEU A 277 2.18 -20.27 -25.19
CA LEU A 277 2.52 -21.15 -26.30
C LEU A 277 3.58 -22.17 -25.84
N GLY A 278 3.34 -23.44 -26.14
CA GLY A 278 4.41 -24.43 -26.15
C GLY A 278 5.45 -24.14 -27.26
N PRO A 279 6.53 -24.95 -27.36
CA PRO A 279 7.56 -24.74 -28.38
C PRO A 279 6.96 -24.68 -29.80
N LEU A 280 7.00 -23.50 -30.43
CA LEU A 280 6.39 -23.25 -31.76
C LEU A 280 7.10 -24.01 -32.90
N ASP A 281 8.30 -24.51 -32.65
CA ASP A 281 9.06 -25.35 -33.58
C ASP A 281 8.44 -26.73 -33.79
N GLY A 282 7.60 -27.19 -32.84
CA GLY A 282 6.88 -28.46 -32.95
C GLY A 282 5.59 -28.39 -33.76
N TYR A 283 5.11 -27.18 -34.10
CA TYR A 283 3.86 -27.01 -34.85
C TYR A 283 4.11 -27.13 -36.35
N ARG A 284 3.61 -28.21 -36.96
CA ARG A 284 3.84 -28.55 -38.36
C ARG A 284 2.63 -28.18 -39.21
N ASN A 285 2.83 -27.30 -40.17
CA ASN A 285 1.80 -26.89 -41.12
C ASN A 285 2.48 -26.52 -42.44
N ASP A 286 2.03 -27.15 -43.53
CA ASP A 286 2.65 -27.03 -44.85
C ASP A 286 2.80 -25.58 -45.32
N TRP A 287 1.85 -24.71 -44.98
CA TRP A 287 1.91 -23.28 -45.31
C TRP A 287 3.00 -22.53 -44.50
N VAL A 288 3.07 -22.79 -43.19
CA VAL A 288 3.99 -22.11 -42.27
C VAL A 288 5.42 -22.59 -42.51
N ASP A 289 5.60 -23.89 -42.78
CA ASP A 289 6.89 -24.48 -43.10
C ASP A 289 7.39 -24.05 -44.50
N ALA A 290 6.47 -23.87 -45.46
CA ALA A 290 6.78 -23.23 -46.74
C ALA A 290 7.12 -21.74 -46.61
N ALA A 291 6.61 -21.04 -45.58
CA ALA A 291 6.98 -19.65 -45.31
C ALA A 291 8.33 -19.53 -44.58
N ARG A 292 8.68 -20.51 -43.73
CA ARG A 292 10.00 -20.61 -43.08
C ARG A 292 11.13 -20.90 -44.08
N SER A 293 10.85 -21.69 -45.12
CA SER A 293 11.85 -22.13 -46.10
C SER A 293 12.03 -21.18 -47.29
N ARG A 294 11.02 -20.38 -47.65
CA ARG A 294 11.09 -19.45 -48.79
C ARG A 294 11.68 -18.10 -48.39
N SER A 295 12.87 -17.81 -48.93
CA SER A 295 13.59 -16.55 -48.70
C SER A 295 12.82 -15.30 -49.13
N ASP A 296 12.00 -15.40 -50.18
CA ASP A 296 11.25 -14.27 -50.74
C ASP A 296 10.24 -13.67 -49.75
N ILE A 297 9.75 -14.50 -48.82
CA ILE A 297 8.75 -14.11 -47.81
C ILE A 297 9.45 -13.55 -46.57
N VAL A 298 10.57 -14.15 -46.17
CA VAL A 298 11.34 -13.74 -44.98
C VAL A 298 11.96 -12.35 -45.14
N VAL A 299 12.41 -11.99 -46.36
CA VAL A 299 13.02 -10.67 -46.64
C VAL A 299 12.05 -9.50 -46.37
N GLY A 300 10.74 -9.74 -46.43
CA GLY A 300 9.71 -8.74 -46.08
C GLY A 300 9.51 -8.51 -44.58
N GLY A 301 10.32 -9.15 -43.72
CA GLY A 301 10.16 -9.09 -42.26
C GLY A 301 9.08 -10.03 -41.72
N TYR A 302 8.61 -10.99 -42.53
CA TYR A 302 7.64 -11.99 -42.08
C TYR A 302 8.31 -13.02 -41.17
N SER A 303 7.86 -13.09 -39.91
CA SER A 303 8.21 -14.15 -38.97
C SER A 303 7.05 -15.14 -38.82
N ALA A 304 7.34 -16.42 -39.04
CA ALA A 304 6.37 -17.50 -38.85
C ALA A 304 5.90 -17.61 -37.40
N GLU A 305 6.79 -17.33 -36.44
CA GLU A 305 6.48 -17.37 -35.00
C GLU A 305 5.54 -16.24 -34.60
N GLU A 306 5.74 -15.04 -35.15
CA GLU A 306 4.90 -13.88 -34.90
C GLU A 306 3.51 -14.03 -35.54
N TYR A 307 3.45 -14.66 -36.72
CA TYR A 307 2.18 -15.01 -37.36
C TYR A 307 1.36 -15.98 -36.50
N LEU A 308 2.01 -17.04 -35.99
CA LEU A 308 1.36 -18.02 -35.12
C LEU A 308 0.91 -17.40 -33.79
N SER A 309 1.74 -16.58 -33.16
CA SER A 309 1.37 -15.91 -31.91
C SER A 309 0.19 -14.95 -32.10
N ARG A 310 0.19 -14.18 -33.19
CA ARG A 310 -0.92 -13.30 -33.53
C ARG A 310 -2.21 -14.06 -33.83
N ALA A 311 -2.13 -15.14 -34.60
CA ALA A 311 -3.29 -15.96 -34.94
C ALA A 311 -3.90 -16.63 -33.70
N MET A 312 -3.06 -17.14 -32.79
CA MET A 312 -3.52 -17.72 -31.52
C MET A 312 -4.08 -16.64 -30.61
N PHE A 313 -3.46 -15.46 -30.54
CA PHE A 313 -4.01 -14.34 -29.80
C PHE A 313 -5.38 -13.93 -30.35
N GLU A 314 -5.57 -13.81 -31.65
CA GLU A 314 -6.87 -13.45 -32.23
C GLU A 314 -7.94 -14.51 -31.98
N ALA A 315 -7.58 -15.80 -32.09
CA ALA A 315 -8.50 -16.91 -31.84
C ALA A 315 -8.92 -17.03 -30.37
N PHE A 316 -7.98 -16.85 -29.42
CA PHE A 316 -8.22 -17.11 -28.01
C PHE A 316 -8.42 -15.86 -27.16
N SER A 317 -8.08 -14.65 -27.63
CA SER A 317 -8.31 -13.40 -26.88
C SER A 317 -9.78 -13.07 -26.67
N GLY A 318 -10.69 -13.67 -27.46
CA GLY A 318 -12.15 -13.54 -27.31
C GLY A 318 -12.82 -14.69 -26.54
N MET A 319 -12.14 -15.83 -26.36
CA MET A 319 -12.67 -16.97 -25.61
C MET A 319 -11.88 -17.09 -24.31
N GLY A 320 -12.38 -16.46 -23.24
CA GLY A 320 -11.82 -16.57 -21.89
C GLY A 320 -12.02 -17.95 -21.24
N VAL A 321 -12.03 -19.02 -22.04
CA VAL A 321 -12.28 -20.40 -21.63
C VAL A 321 -11.04 -21.21 -21.98
N PHE A 322 -10.29 -21.62 -20.96
CA PHE A 322 -9.20 -22.55 -21.12
C PHE A 322 -9.77 -23.96 -21.15
N ILE A 323 -9.60 -24.67 -22.28
CA ILE A 323 -10.13 -26.03 -22.47
C ILE A 323 -9.57 -26.99 -21.42
N GLU A 324 -8.35 -26.76 -20.91
CA GLU A 324 -7.76 -27.56 -19.83
C GLU A 324 -8.41 -27.28 -18.46
N ASP A 325 -8.88 -26.06 -18.20
CA ASP A 325 -9.58 -25.72 -16.96
C ASP A 325 -11.05 -26.18 -16.98
N GLU A 326 -11.69 -26.19 -18.16
CA GLU A 326 -13.09 -26.65 -18.30
C GLU A 326 -13.24 -28.16 -18.54
N LYS A 327 -12.21 -28.81 -19.08
CA LYS A 327 -12.17 -30.27 -19.19
C LYS A 327 -11.72 -30.85 -17.85
N GLY A 328 -12.59 -30.74 -16.85
CA GLY A 328 -12.40 -31.46 -15.58
C GLY A 328 -12.12 -32.95 -15.82
N ASP A 329 -11.51 -33.60 -14.82
CA ASP A 329 -11.12 -35.02 -14.87
C ASP A 329 -12.20 -35.87 -15.54
N GLY A 330 -11.86 -36.46 -16.69
CA GLY A 330 -12.80 -37.04 -17.67
C GLY A 330 -13.66 -38.23 -17.21
N GLU A 331 -13.77 -38.50 -15.91
CA GLU A 331 -14.58 -39.58 -15.33
C GLU A 331 -15.96 -39.14 -14.84
N LEU A 332 -16.21 -37.83 -14.62
CA LEU A 332 -17.49 -37.36 -14.05
C LEU A 332 -18.56 -37.05 -15.12
N ALA A 333 -18.16 -36.64 -16.33
CA ALA A 333 -19.09 -36.16 -17.36
C ALA A 333 -19.97 -37.26 -17.99
N THR A 334 -19.58 -38.54 -17.94
CA THR A 334 -20.34 -39.63 -18.57
C THR A 334 -21.51 -40.13 -17.71
N ARG A 335 -21.46 -39.95 -16.39
CA ARG A 335 -22.50 -40.44 -15.46
C ARG A 335 -23.73 -39.53 -15.45
N GLU A 336 -23.53 -38.22 -15.50
CA GLU A 336 -24.62 -37.24 -15.50
C GLU A 336 -25.37 -37.22 -16.84
N ALA A 337 -24.64 -37.36 -17.96
CA ALA A 337 -25.25 -37.49 -19.29
C ALA A 337 -26.10 -38.77 -19.45
N ALA A 338 -25.68 -39.88 -18.83
CA ALA A 338 -26.43 -41.14 -18.84
C ALA A 338 -27.71 -41.08 -17.97
N GLN A 339 -27.68 -40.33 -16.87
CA GLN A 339 -28.86 -40.14 -16.00
C GLN A 339 -29.88 -39.17 -16.63
N ALA A 340 -29.44 -38.16 -17.38
CA ALA A 340 -30.32 -37.24 -18.09
C ALA A 340 -31.07 -37.93 -19.25
N ALA A 341 -30.42 -38.87 -19.96
CA ALA A 341 -31.05 -39.63 -21.05
C ALA A 341 -32.11 -40.65 -20.57
N ALA A 342 -31.97 -41.17 -19.35
CA ALA A 342 -32.93 -42.11 -18.75
C ALA A 342 -34.20 -41.43 -18.20
N ALA A 343 -34.14 -40.13 -17.89
CA ALA A 343 -35.29 -39.38 -17.38
C ALA A 343 -36.24 -38.91 -18.50
N THR A 344 -35.80 -38.89 -19.76
CA THR A 344 -36.57 -38.38 -20.90
C THR A 344 -37.36 -39.45 -21.67
N SER A 345 -37.30 -40.73 -21.28
CA SER A 345 -37.95 -41.82 -22.02
C SER A 345 -39.43 -42.08 -21.70
N ASP A 346 -40.05 -41.34 -20.77
CA ASP A 346 -41.39 -41.68 -20.25
C ASP A 346 -42.55 -40.77 -20.73
N THR A 347 -42.33 -39.92 -21.73
CA THR A 347 -43.42 -39.18 -22.40
C THR A 347 -43.43 -39.45 -23.90
N ALA A 348 -43.94 -40.62 -24.26
CA ALA A 348 -44.37 -40.93 -25.61
C ALA A 348 -45.68 -40.20 -25.93
N GLN A 349 -45.61 -39.16 -26.78
CA GLN A 349 -46.76 -38.71 -27.57
C GLN A 349 -46.40 -38.77 -29.06
N LYS A 350 -47.14 -39.64 -29.76
CA LYS A 350 -47.16 -39.83 -31.21
C LYS A 350 -47.42 -38.51 -31.94
N MET A 351 -46.63 -38.23 -32.97
CA MET A 351 -47.01 -37.36 -34.08
C MET A 351 -46.49 -38.03 -35.36
N ASP A 352 -47.43 -38.36 -36.25
CA ASP A 352 -47.23 -39.05 -37.52
C ASP A 352 -46.35 -38.25 -38.50
N VAL A 353 -45.59 -39.00 -39.30
CA VAL A 353 -44.75 -38.51 -40.40
C VAL A 353 -45.57 -38.54 -41.68
N ASP A 354 -45.94 -37.37 -42.20
CA ASP A 354 -46.37 -37.24 -43.58
C ASP A 354 -45.14 -37.25 -44.50
N VAL A 355 -45.04 -38.32 -45.27
CA VAL A 355 -44.16 -38.48 -46.43
C VAL A 355 -44.84 -37.82 -47.62
N PHE A 356 -44.18 -36.90 -48.34
CA PHE A 356 -44.33 -36.82 -49.80
C PHE A 356 -43.13 -36.15 -50.48
N ALA A 357 -42.74 -36.85 -51.56
CA ALA A 357 -41.96 -36.52 -52.76
C ALA A 357 -41.41 -35.10 -52.96
#